data_AF-A0A7Y3AG33-F1
#
_entry.id   AF-A0A7Y3AG33-F1
#
_cell.length_a   1.000
_cell.length_b   1.000
_cell.length_c   1.000
_cell.angle_alpha   90.00
_cell.angle_beta   90.00
_cell.angle_gamma   90.00
#
_symmetry.space_group_name_H-M   'P 1'
#
loop_
_entity.id
_entity.type
_entity.pdbx_description
1 polymer ?
#
loop_
_entity_poly.entity_id
_entity_poly.type
_entity_poly.pdbx_seq_one_letter_code
_entity_poly.pdbx_strand_id
1 'polypeptide(L)'
;MITIDITLVIQMVNMVVLMFLLNGVLYKPVKNILRERSEKLQGMQGDVAKFEKNARLRQEEVDAKMAKASGKAKAALDAARAEAQAAGDEKLASIKAEADAFKDKQLVEINEQIGEARSGLQANLDSFASDMASKILGRAL
;
A
#
# COMPACT_ATOMS: atom_id res chain seq x y z
N MET A 1 70.80 17.66 -69.98
CA MET A 1 70.65 16.19 -70.00
C MET A 1 70.44 15.74 -68.57
N ILE A 2 69.39 14.98 -68.28
CA ILE A 2 69.20 14.39 -66.95
C ILE A 2 70.21 13.26 -66.86
N THR A 3 71.38 13.52 -66.30
CA THR A 3 72.26 12.45 -65.87
C THR A 3 71.57 11.78 -64.68
N ILE A 4 71.17 10.53 -64.89
CA ILE A 4 70.74 9.64 -63.81
C ILE A 4 72.01 9.27 -63.06
N ASP A 5 72.40 10.14 -62.13
CA ASP A 5 73.54 9.94 -61.25
C ASP A 5 73.09 9.30 -59.92
N ILE A 6 74.06 8.72 -59.21
CA ILE A 6 73.90 8.16 -57.85
C ILE A 6 73.21 9.15 -56.89
N THR A 7 73.33 10.45 -57.13
CA THR A 7 72.63 11.51 -56.38
C THR A 7 71.11 11.40 -56.45
N LEU A 8 70.53 10.97 -57.57
CA LEU A 8 69.09 10.78 -57.73
C LEU A 8 68.60 9.58 -56.90
N VAL A 9 69.41 8.52 -56.85
CA VAL A 9 69.18 7.36 -55.97
C VAL A 9 69.28 7.76 -54.50
N ILE A 10 70.30 8.53 -54.12
CA ILE A 10 70.45 9.07 -52.75
C ILE A 10 69.27 9.96 -52.37
N GLN A 11 68.76 10.78 -53.30
CA GLN A 11 67.61 11.66 -53.04
C GLN A 11 66.30 10.85 -52.87
N MET A 12 66.10 9.78 -53.65
CA MET A 12 65.00 8.85 -53.41
C MET A 12 65.10 8.17 -52.04
N VAL A 13 66.28 7.69 -51.67
CA VAL A 13 66.51 7.09 -50.34
C VAL A 13 66.23 8.10 -49.24
N ASN A 14 66.67 9.35 -49.38
CA ASN A 14 66.38 10.42 -48.42
C ASN A 14 64.87 10.68 -48.28
N MET A 15 64.14 10.74 -49.40
CA MET A 15 62.69 10.91 -49.40
C MET A 15 61.98 9.74 -48.70
N VAL A 16 62.41 8.50 -48.94
CA VAL A 16 61.85 7.31 -48.27
C VAL A 16 62.16 7.33 -46.78
N VAL A 17 63.40 7.63 -46.39
CA VAL A 17 63.80 7.76 -44.97
C VAL A 17 62.98 8.85 -44.28
N LEU A 18 62.80 10.01 -44.91
CA LEU A 18 61.98 11.10 -44.39
C LEU A 18 60.52 10.66 -44.24
N MET A 19 59.97 9.93 -45.21
CA MET A 19 58.61 9.40 -45.16
C MET A 19 58.43 8.43 -43.98
N PHE A 20 59.40 7.54 -43.73
CA PHE A 20 59.37 6.64 -42.57
C PHE A 20 59.48 7.39 -41.24
N LEU A 21 60.36 8.38 -41.15
CA LEU A 21 60.51 9.25 -39.97
C LEU A 21 59.21 10.01 -39.69
N LEU A 22 58.61 10.63 -40.71
CA LEU A 22 57.35 11.37 -40.58
C LEU A 22 56.17 10.45 -40.23
N ASN A 23 56.17 9.22 -40.75
CA ASN A 23 55.15 8.22 -40.43
C ASN A 23 55.17 7.85 -38.94
N GLY A 24 56.36 7.68 -38.37
CA GLY A 24 56.55 7.38 -36.95
C GLY A 24 56.26 8.59 -36.04
N VAL A 25 56.76 9.77 -36.40
CA VAL A 25 56.73 10.97 -35.55
C VAL A 25 55.41 11.73 -35.64
N LEU A 26 54.74 11.76 -36.79
CA LEU A 26 53.57 12.61 -37.01
C LEU A 26 52.29 11.80 -37.29
N TYR A 27 52.31 10.90 -38.27
CA TYR A 27 51.08 10.23 -38.73
C TYR A 27 50.48 9.32 -37.65
N LYS A 28 51.30 8.49 -37.01
CA LYS A 28 50.85 7.62 -35.91
C LYS A 28 50.26 8.39 -34.72
N PRO A 29 50.94 9.37 -34.10
CA PRO A 29 50.39 10.07 -32.95
C PRO A 29 49.16 10.90 -33.30
N VAL A 30 49.13 11.55 -34.46
CA VAL A 30 47.94 12.32 -34.90
C VAL A 30 46.73 11.40 -35.06
N LYS A 31 46.88 10.26 -35.73
CA LYS A 31 45.79 9.29 -35.89
C LYS A 31 45.31 8.73 -34.55
N ASN A 32 46.23 8.49 -33.62
CA ASN A 32 45.87 8.02 -32.27
C ASN A 32 45.04 9.07 -31.51
N ILE A 33 45.42 10.35 -31.56
CA ILE A 33 44.67 11.45 -30.92
C ILE A 33 43.28 11.61 -31.54
N LEU A 34 43.16 11.50 -32.87
CA LEU A 34 41.85 11.53 -33.53
C LEU A 34 40.98 10.35 -33.11
N ARG A 35 41.56 9.14 -33.01
CA ARG A 35 40.84 7.95 -32.55
C ARG A 35 40.37 8.11 -31.11
N GLU A 36 41.24 8.56 -30.22
CA GLU A 36 40.93 8.77 -28.80
C GLU A 36 39.81 9.82 -28.62
N ARG A 37 39.84 10.91 -29.40
CA ARG A 37 38.74 11.89 -29.43
C ARG A 37 37.43 11.27 -29.91
N SER A 38 37.47 10.47 -30.98
CA SER A 38 36.29 9.81 -31.52
C SER A 38 35.71 8.79 -30.53
N GLU A 39 36.56 7.97 -29.92
CA GLU A 39 36.17 6.99 -28.89
C GLU A 39 35.59 7.67 -27.66
N LYS A 40 36.18 8.78 -27.20
CA LYS A 40 35.66 9.56 -26.06
C LYS A 40 34.28 10.15 -26.35
N LEU A 41 34.07 10.70 -27.54
CA LEU A 41 32.77 11.24 -27.95
C LEU A 41 31.70 10.15 -28.10
N GLN A 42 32.05 9.01 -28.72
CA GLN A 42 31.14 7.87 -28.83
C GLN A 42 30.83 7.25 -27.46
N GLY A 43 31.84 7.13 -26.59
CA GLY A 43 31.68 6.65 -25.22
C GLY A 43 30.72 7.53 -24.42
N MET A 44 30.90 8.86 -24.48
CA MET A 44 30.01 9.81 -23.82
C MET A 44 28.56 9.71 -24.34
N GLN A 45 28.35 9.60 -25.65
CA GLN A 45 27.00 9.40 -26.20
C GLN A 45 26.38 8.07 -25.77
N GLY A 46 27.18 7.00 -25.77
CA GLY A 46 26.74 5.67 -25.32
C GLY A 46 26.36 5.66 -23.84
N ASP A 47 27.14 6.34 -23.01
CA ASP A 47 26.87 6.46 -21.58
C ASP A 47 25.62 7.30 -21.31
N VAL A 48 25.44 8.43 -22.01
CA VAL A 48 24.20 9.23 -21.92
C VAL A 48 22.98 8.38 -22.28
N ALA A 49 23.01 7.65 -23.39
CA ALA A 49 21.90 6.79 -23.79
C ALA A 49 21.63 5.68 -22.76
N LYS A 50 22.67 5.10 -22.15
CA LYS A 50 22.52 4.13 -21.05
C LYS A 50 21.92 4.77 -19.80
N PHE A 51 22.35 5.97 -19.43
CA PHE A 51 21.82 6.69 -18.28
C PHE A 51 20.36 7.06 -18.48
N GLU A 52 19.96 7.55 -19.65
CA GLU A 52 18.56 7.83 -19.98
C GLU A 52 17.70 6.55 -19.92
N LYS A 53 18.18 5.46 -20.52
CA LYS A 53 17.47 4.17 -20.47
C LYS A 53 17.32 3.67 -19.03
N ASN A 54 18.39 3.72 -18.24
CA ASN A 54 18.36 3.30 -16.84
C ASN A 54 17.47 4.20 -15.98
N ALA A 55 17.47 5.51 -16.22
CA ALA A 55 16.59 6.44 -15.54
C ALA A 55 15.13 6.13 -15.84
N ARG A 56 14.79 5.89 -17.12
CA ARG A 56 13.42 5.51 -17.53
C ARG A 56 12.99 4.19 -16.90
N LEU A 57 13.85 3.17 -16.92
CA LEU A 57 13.56 1.87 -16.28
C LEU A 57 13.36 2.01 -14.77
N ARG A 58 14.20 2.80 -14.08
CA ARG A 58 14.03 3.06 -12.65
C ARG A 58 12.75 3.82 -12.35
N GLN A 59 12.37 4.77 -13.20
CA GLN A 59 11.11 5.50 -13.07
C GLN A 59 9.91 4.54 -13.22
N GLU A 60 9.91 3.70 -14.26
CA GLU A 60 8.88 2.68 -14.48
C GLU A 60 8.80 1.69 -13.30
N GLU A 61 9.93 1.25 -12.75
CA GLU A 61 9.96 0.38 -11.57
C GLU A 61 9.39 1.05 -10.32
N VAL A 62 9.72 2.33 -10.10
CA VAL A 62 9.20 3.10 -8.96
C VAL A 62 7.71 3.28 -9.10
N ASP A 63 7.22 3.67 -10.27
CA ASP A 63 5.80 3.87 -10.55
C ASP A 63 5.03 2.55 -10.38
N ALA A 64 5.58 1.43 -10.86
CA ALA A 64 4.99 0.11 -10.66
C ALA A 64 4.95 -0.30 -9.18
N LYS A 65 6.03 -0.05 -8.42
CA LYS A 65 6.07 -0.32 -6.97
C LYS A 65 5.08 0.55 -6.22
N MET A 66 4.97 1.83 -6.57
CA MET A 66 4.02 2.76 -5.98
C MET A 66 2.58 2.34 -6.26
N ALA A 67 2.25 1.99 -7.51
CA ALA A 67 0.93 1.49 -7.88
C ALA A 67 0.58 0.19 -7.11
N LYS A 68 1.53 -0.74 -6.99
CA LYS A 68 1.36 -1.97 -6.23
C LYS A 68 1.19 -1.71 -4.73
N ALA A 69 1.95 -0.79 -4.15
CA ALA A 69 1.84 -0.41 -2.75
C ALA A 69 0.49 0.24 -2.46
N SER A 70 0.05 1.20 -3.29
CA SER A 70 -1.26 1.84 -3.18
C SER A 70 -2.41 0.84 -3.34
N GLY A 71 -2.29 -0.10 -4.29
CA GLY A 71 -3.28 -1.18 -4.47
C GLY A 71 -3.38 -2.09 -3.25
N LYS A 72 -2.24 -2.50 -2.67
CA LYS A 72 -2.19 -3.28 -1.43
C LYS A 72 -2.76 -2.52 -0.24
N ALA A 73 -2.41 -1.24 -0.09
CA ALA A 73 -2.92 -0.40 0.98
C ALA A 73 -4.45 -0.25 0.90
N LYS A 74 -4.98 -0.01 -0.31
CA LYS A 74 -6.43 0.06 -0.54
C LYS A 74 -7.11 -1.26 -0.21
N ALA A 75 -6.58 -2.39 -0.70
CA ALA A 75 -7.12 -3.71 -0.40
C ALA A 75 -7.11 -4.04 1.10
N ALA A 76 -6.02 -3.72 1.81
CA ALA A 76 -5.92 -3.91 3.25
C ALA A 76 -6.93 -3.04 4.02
N LEU A 77 -7.11 -1.79 3.57
CA LEU A 77 -8.04 -0.85 4.20
C LEU A 77 -9.50 -1.25 3.95
N ASP A 78 -9.83 -1.71 2.75
CA ASP A 78 -11.15 -2.23 2.42
C ASP A 78 -11.45 -3.53 3.19
N ALA A 79 -10.46 -4.42 3.34
CA ALA A 79 -10.60 -5.61 4.18
C ALA A 79 -10.82 -5.26 5.66
N ALA A 80 -10.02 -4.35 6.22
CA ALA A 80 -10.16 -3.90 7.60
C ALA A 80 -11.52 -3.22 7.85
N ARG A 81 -12.04 -2.45 6.87
CA ARG A 81 -13.38 -1.88 6.94
C ARG A 81 -14.46 -2.94 6.94
N ALA A 82 -14.36 -3.94 6.06
CA ALA A 82 -15.31 -5.04 5.99
C ALA A 82 -15.31 -5.86 7.29
N GLU A 83 -14.14 -6.15 7.85
CA GLU A 83 -14.00 -6.84 9.13
C GLU A 83 -14.57 -6.01 10.28
N ALA A 84 -14.26 -4.72 10.36
CA ALA A 84 -14.81 -3.84 11.38
C ALA A 84 -16.34 -3.72 11.29
N GLN A 85 -16.89 -3.67 10.07
CA GLN A 85 -18.33 -3.64 9.85
C GLN A 85 -18.98 -4.96 10.28
N ALA A 86 -18.40 -6.11 9.89
CA ALA A 86 -18.90 -7.42 10.29
C ALA A 86 -18.87 -7.61 11.82
N ALA A 87 -17.76 -7.23 12.47
CA ALA A 87 -17.64 -7.29 13.92
C ALA A 87 -18.60 -6.31 14.62
N GLY A 88 -18.85 -5.14 14.03
CA GLY A 88 -19.84 -4.17 14.50
C GLY A 88 -21.26 -4.72 14.41
N ASP A 89 -21.62 -5.32 13.28
CA ASP A 89 -22.93 -5.93 13.05
C ASP A 89 -23.17 -7.13 13.97
N GLU A 90 -22.16 -7.98 14.17
CA GLU A 90 -22.21 -9.12 15.10
C GLU A 90 -22.42 -8.64 16.55
N LYS A 91 -21.66 -7.63 16.98
CA LYS A 91 -21.80 -7.07 18.33
C LYS A 91 -23.14 -6.36 18.52
N LEU A 92 -23.65 -5.68 17.50
CA LEU A 92 -24.98 -5.08 17.55
C LEU A 92 -26.06 -6.16 17.64
N ALA A 93 -25.91 -7.26 16.90
CA ALA A 93 -26.82 -8.39 16.96
C ALA A 93 -26.79 -9.07 18.34
N SER A 94 -25.61 -9.25 18.94
CA SER A 94 -25.48 -9.82 20.28
C SER A 94 -26.14 -8.93 21.34
N ILE A 95 -25.92 -7.61 21.28
CA ILE A 95 -26.54 -6.65 22.21
C ILE A 95 -28.06 -6.65 22.06
N LYS A 96 -28.58 -6.71 20.82
CA LYS A 96 -30.03 -6.83 20.59
C LYS A 96 -30.60 -8.11 21.18
N ALA A 97 -29.94 -9.25 20.95
CA ALA A 97 -30.37 -10.53 21.51
C ALA A 97 -30.34 -10.54 23.05
N GLU A 98 -29.32 -9.95 23.67
CA GLU A 98 -29.24 -9.79 25.12
C GLU A 98 -30.34 -8.87 25.65
N ALA A 99 -30.62 -7.76 24.96
CA ALA A 99 -31.68 -6.83 25.34
C ALA A 99 -33.07 -7.47 25.23
N ASP A 100 -33.33 -8.24 24.17
CA ASP A 100 -34.58 -8.98 23.99
C ASP A 100 -34.74 -10.06 25.08
N ALA A 101 -33.69 -10.84 25.36
CA ALA A 101 -33.70 -11.82 26.45
C ALA A 101 -33.90 -11.17 27.83
N PHE A 102 -33.31 -9.99 28.07
CA PHE A 102 -33.52 -9.24 29.31
C PHE A 102 -34.97 -8.76 29.43
N LYS A 103 -35.54 -8.24 28.33
CA LYS A 103 -36.94 -7.81 28.29
C LYS A 103 -37.90 -8.96 28.54
N ASP A 104 -37.66 -10.12 27.93
CA ASP A 104 -38.49 -11.31 28.13
C ASP A 104 -38.42 -11.79 29.58
N LYS A 105 -37.23 -11.81 30.20
CA LYS A 105 -37.09 -12.12 31.63
C LYS A 105 -37.88 -11.15 32.51
N GLN A 106 -37.75 -9.85 32.27
CA GLN A 106 -38.50 -8.84 33.03
C GLN A 106 -40.02 -8.98 32.85
N LEU A 107 -40.49 -9.35 31.66
CA LEU A 107 -41.91 -9.60 31.43
C LEU A 107 -42.41 -10.83 32.20
N VAL A 108 -41.62 -11.90 32.27
CA VAL A 108 -41.96 -13.07 33.09
C VAL A 108 -42.03 -12.69 34.57
N GLU A 109 -41.03 -11.97 35.08
CA GLU A 109 -40.96 -11.56 36.48
C GLU A 109 -42.12 -10.62 36.86
N ILE A 110 -42.50 -9.69 35.98
CA ILE A 110 -43.69 -8.83 36.17
C ILE A 110 -44.97 -9.67 36.21
N ASN A 111 -45.11 -10.67 35.34
CA ASN A 111 -46.30 -11.53 35.35
C ASN A 111 -46.37 -12.38 36.63
N GLU A 112 -45.24 -12.88 37.12
CA GLU A 112 -45.16 -13.57 38.41
C GLU A 112 -45.55 -12.65 39.57
N GLN A 113 -45.00 -11.42 39.62
CA GLN A 113 -45.36 -10.42 40.63
C GLN A 113 -46.84 -10.05 40.59
N ILE A 114 -47.44 -9.92 39.40
CA ILE A 114 -48.89 -9.68 39.24
C ILE A 114 -49.69 -10.88 39.77
N GLY A 115 -49.22 -12.10 39.50
CA GLY A 115 -49.82 -13.34 40.01
C GLY A 115 -49.79 -13.42 41.53
N GLU A 116 -48.62 -13.17 42.14
CA GLU A 116 -48.45 -13.09 43.59
C GLU A 116 -49.31 -11.98 44.21
N ALA A 117 -49.30 -10.78 43.62
CA ALA A 117 -50.11 -9.67 44.10
C ALA A 117 -51.60 -10.00 44.03
N ARG A 118 -52.08 -10.67 42.97
CA ARG A 118 -53.47 -11.14 42.87
C ARG A 118 -53.81 -12.17 43.94
N SER A 119 -52.94 -13.16 44.16
CA SER A 119 -53.15 -14.19 45.17
C SER A 119 -53.15 -13.59 46.58
N GLY A 120 -52.24 -12.66 46.85
CA GLY A 120 -52.19 -11.91 48.09
C GLY A 120 -53.44 -11.05 48.30
N LEU A 121 -53.92 -10.39 47.25
CA LEU A 121 -55.16 -9.62 47.34
C LEU A 121 -56.35 -10.53 47.61
N GLN A 122 -56.43 -11.69 46.96
CA GLN A 122 -57.47 -12.71 47.23
C GLN A 122 -57.45 -13.23 48.67
N ALA A 123 -56.26 -13.51 49.23
CA ALA A 123 -56.14 -13.90 50.63
C ALA A 123 -56.59 -12.78 51.59
N ASN A 124 -56.37 -11.52 51.22
CA ASN A 124 -56.82 -10.37 51.99
C ASN A 124 -58.28 -9.98 51.71
N LEU A 125 -58.94 -10.50 50.66
CA LEU A 125 -60.33 -10.16 50.33
C LEU A 125 -61.29 -10.58 51.46
N ASP A 126 -61.07 -11.72 52.11
CA ASP A 126 -61.93 -12.18 53.22
C ASP A 126 -61.81 -11.25 54.43
N SER A 127 -60.58 -10.83 54.77
CA SER A 127 -60.31 -9.82 55.81
C SER A 127 -60.92 -8.47 55.43
N PHE A 128 -60.77 -8.04 54.18
CA PHE A 128 -61.28 -6.75 53.71
C PHE A 128 -62.81 -6.73 53.63
N ALA A 129 -63.43 -7.85 53.25
CA ALA A 129 -64.88 -8.04 53.26
C ALA A 129 -65.43 -8.08 54.68
N SER A 130 -64.73 -8.73 55.62
CA SER A 130 -65.07 -8.72 57.05
C SER A 130 -64.94 -7.32 57.66
N ASP A 131 -63.89 -6.58 57.32
CA ASP A 131 -63.71 -5.19 57.78
C ASP A 131 -64.76 -4.23 57.19
N MET A 132 -65.12 -4.40 55.91
CA MET A 132 -66.23 -3.64 55.31
C MET A 132 -67.58 -4.02 55.92
N ALA A 133 -67.84 -5.31 56.16
CA ALA A 133 -69.05 -5.77 56.81
C ALA A 133 -69.15 -5.24 58.25
N SER A 134 -68.04 -5.24 58.99
CA SER A 134 -67.92 -4.64 60.33
C SER A 134 -68.23 -3.12 60.31
N LYS A 135 -67.71 -2.39 59.33
CA LYS A 135 -67.98 -0.95 59.16
C LYS A 135 -69.40 -0.62 58.74
N ILE A 136 -70.03 -1.43 57.88
CA ILE A 136 -71.40 -1.22 57.40
C ILE A 136 -72.44 -1.70 58.42
N LEU A 137 -72.20 -2.83 59.08
CA LEU A 137 -73.12 -3.42 60.06
C LEU A 137 -72.93 -2.86 61.48
N GLY A 138 -71.91 -2.02 61.71
CA GLY A 138 -71.78 -1.20 62.91
C GLY A 138 -71.66 -1.99 64.21
N ARG A 139 -71.26 -3.26 64.17
CA ARG A 139 -71.04 -4.06 65.37
C ARG A 139 -70.01 -5.16 65.10
N ALA A 140 -68.87 -5.02 65.78
CA ALA A 140 -67.82 -6.01 65.84
C ALA A 140 -68.39 -7.36 66.34
N LEU A 141 -68.09 -8.43 65.61
CA LEU A 141 -68.16 -9.82 66.08
C LEU A 141 -66.72 -10.29 66.28
#